data_AF-A0A8X7CQ22-F1
#
_entry.id   AF-A0A8X7CQ22-F1
#
_cell.length_a   1.000
_cell.length_b   1.000
_cell.length_c   1.000
_cell.angle_alpha   90.00
_cell.angle_beta   90.00
_cell.angle_gamma   90.00
#
_symmetry.space_group_name_H-M   'P 1'
#
loop_
_entity.id
_entity.type
_entity.pdbx_description
1 polymer ?
#
loop_
_entity_poly.entity_id
_entity_poly.type
_entity_poly.pdbx_seq_one_letter_code
_entity_poly.pdbx_strand_id
1 'polypeptide(L)'
;MCYRCLRRFCREDLLQEHLNYCKNVSPQKIKMPSPDRNILQFQKIEFQHKVPFVIYADFESILIPYHSVQPTNQSAYTEKIVRHKPCGYAYVVTDANGKIMKPITVYRGPDAVTHFINNLIKEKHNITPMLTTISPMNFSPEED
;
A
#
# COMPACT_ATOMS: atom_id res chain seq x y z
N MET A 1 -32.11 -2.63 -1.23
CA MET A 1 -31.28 -3.81 -0.84
C MET A 1 -31.78 -5.00 -1.63
N CYS A 2 -30.90 -5.82 -2.21
CA CYS A 2 -31.32 -7.03 -2.92
C CYS A 2 -31.45 -8.21 -1.93
N TYR A 3 -32.64 -8.81 -1.83
CA TYR A 3 -32.90 -9.92 -0.90
C TYR A 3 -32.31 -11.27 -1.35
N ARG A 4 -31.83 -11.39 -2.60
CA ARG A 4 -31.26 -12.64 -3.14
C ARG A 4 -29.76 -12.78 -2.88
N CYS A 5 -29.03 -11.67 -2.90
CA CYS A 5 -27.57 -11.62 -2.72
C CYS A 5 -27.13 -10.74 -1.54
N LEU A 6 -28.06 -10.10 -0.84
CA LEU A 6 -27.83 -9.21 0.30
C LEU A 6 -26.94 -7.99 0.02
N ARG A 7 -26.70 -7.68 -1.26
CA ARG A 7 -26.01 -6.45 -1.69
C ARG A 7 -26.90 -5.22 -1.40
N ARG A 8 -26.32 -4.21 -0.75
CA ARG A 8 -26.98 -2.93 -0.48
C ARG A 8 -26.84 -2.00 -1.69
N PHE A 9 -27.88 -1.20 -1.92
CA PHE A 9 -27.95 -0.20 -2.98
C PHE A 9 -28.50 1.07 -2.36
N CYS A 10 -27.89 2.22 -2.70
CA CYS A 10 -28.28 3.53 -2.17
C CYS A 10 -29.39 4.19 -2.99
N ARG A 11 -29.69 3.67 -4.19
CA ARG A 11 -30.72 4.17 -5.10
C ARG A 11 -31.52 3.02 -5.71
N GLU A 12 -32.76 3.30 -6.07
CA GLU A 12 -33.71 2.29 -6.56
C GLU A 12 -33.41 1.85 -8.00
N ASP A 13 -32.98 2.76 -8.86
CA ASP A 13 -32.59 2.46 -10.25
C ASP A 13 -31.47 1.41 -10.33
N LEU A 14 -30.45 1.55 -9.47
CA LEU A 14 -29.35 0.59 -9.36
C LEU A 14 -29.81 -0.78 -8.83
N LEU A 15 -30.84 -0.82 -7.98
CA LEU A 15 -31.43 -2.07 -7.52
C LEU A 15 -32.17 -2.78 -8.66
N GLN A 16 -32.93 -2.04 -9.47
CA GLN A 16 -33.67 -2.61 -10.59
C GLN A 16 -32.75 -3.15 -11.69
N GLU A 17 -31.71 -2.40 -12.06
CA GLU A 17 -30.68 -2.87 -12.99
C GLU A 17 -30.02 -4.15 -12.47
N HIS A 18 -29.69 -4.18 -11.16
CA HIS A 18 -29.12 -5.36 -10.53
C HIS A 18 -30.04 -6.58 -10.58
N LEU A 19 -31.34 -6.40 -10.37
CA LEU A 19 -32.32 -7.48 -10.38
C LEU A 19 -32.44 -8.17 -11.76
N ASN A 20 -32.12 -7.48 -12.85
CA ASN A 20 -32.19 -8.05 -14.21
C ASN A 20 -31.27 -9.26 -14.39
N TYR A 21 -30.05 -9.21 -13.82
CA TYR A 21 -29.10 -10.32 -13.90
C TYR A 21 -29.05 -11.15 -12.60
N CYS A 22 -29.32 -10.54 -11.44
CA CYS A 22 -29.24 -11.26 -10.16
C CYS A 22 -30.22 -12.43 -10.12
N LYS A 23 -31.43 -12.28 -10.65
CA LYS A 23 -32.48 -13.32 -10.68
C LYS A 23 -32.02 -14.63 -11.32
N ASN A 24 -31.09 -14.57 -12.27
CA ASN A 24 -30.59 -15.72 -13.02
C ASN A 24 -29.52 -16.52 -12.27
N VAL A 25 -29.00 -15.98 -11.16
CA VAL A 25 -28.03 -16.64 -10.29
C VAL A 25 -28.75 -17.24 -9.09
N SER A 26 -28.29 -18.39 -8.59
CA SER A 26 -28.80 -18.96 -7.34
C SER A 26 -28.59 -18.00 -6.16
N PRO A 27 -29.51 -17.97 -5.18
CA PRO A 27 -29.33 -17.14 -3.98
C PRO A 27 -28.00 -17.45 -3.29
N GLN A 28 -27.30 -16.42 -2.83
CA GLN A 28 -26.03 -16.60 -2.15
C GLN A 28 -26.27 -17.21 -0.77
N LYS A 29 -25.92 -18.49 -0.58
CA LYS A 29 -25.93 -19.13 0.73
C LYS A 29 -24.67 -18.71 1.49
N ILE A 30 -24.79 -17.74 2.39
CA ILE A 30 -23.69 -17.39 3.30
C ILE A 30 -23.48 -18.57 4.25
N LYS A 31 -22.39 -19.31 4.06
CA LYS A 31 -21.93 -20.33 5.01
C LYS A 31 -20.82 -19.69 5.83
N MET A 32 -21.11 -19.41 7.09
CA MET A 32 -20.07 -18.98 8.02
C MET A 32 -19.05 -20.10 8.21
N PRO A 33 -17.75 -19.78 8.36
CA PRO A 33 -16.77 -20.79 8.71
C PRO A 33 -17.15 -21.44 10.05
N SER A 34 -16.81 -22.71 10.22
CA SER A 34 -16.98 -23.38 11.49
C SER A 34 -16.02 -22.79 12.54
N PRO A 35 -16.32 -22.89 13.86
CA PRO A 35 -15.45 -22.33 14.91
C PRO A 35 -14.01 -22.82 14.86
N ASP A 36 -13.78 -24.02 14.32
CA ASP A 36 -12.48 -24.65 14.11
C ASP A 36 -11.76 -24.20 12.82
N ARG A 37 -12.45 -23.49 11.91
CA ARG A 37 -11.90 -22.98 10.63
C ARG A 37 -12.28 -21.52 10.38
N ASN A 38 -12.33 -20.72 11.43
CA ASN A 38 -12.67 -19.30 11.35
C ASN A 38 -11.46 -18.36 11.13
N ILE A 39 -10.24 -18.91 11.13
CA ILE A 39 -9.01 -18.17 10.87
C ILE A 39 -8.55 -18.43 9.43
N LEU A 40 -8.53 -17.38 8.63
CA LEU A 40 -7.91 -17.38 7.30
C LEU A 40 -6.44 -16.97 7.45
N GLN A 41 -5.52 -17.86 7.12
CA GLN A 41 -4.09 -17.58 7.07
C GLN A 41 -3.54 -17.97 5.70
N PHE A 42 -2.65 -17.13 5.17
CA PHE A 42 -1.89 -17.47 3.98
C PHE A 42 -0.80 -18.49 4.34
N GLN A 43 -0.84 -19.67 3.73
CA GLN A 43 0.05 -20.79 4.10
C GLN A 43 1.27 -20.92 3.20
N LYS A 44 1.23 -20.38 1.98
CA LYS A 44 2.21 -20.63 0.92
C LYS A 44 3.23 -19.49 0.77
N ILE A 45 3.88 -19.11 1.88
CA ILE A 45 4.83 -17.99 1.91
C ILE A 45 6.09 -18.32 1.09
N GLU A 46 6.52 -19.57 1.15
CA GLU A 46 7.64 -20.15 0.42
C GLU A 46 7.48 -20.10 -1.11
N PHE A 47 6.24 -20.02 -1.60
CA PHE A 47 5.95 -19.89 -3.04
C PHE A 47 5.90 -18.43 -3.52
N GLN A 48 6.14 -17.46 -2.64
CA GLN A 48 6.26 -16.06 -3.05
C GLN A 48 7.62 -15.83 -3.70
N HIS A 49 7.61 -15.20 -4.88
CA HIS A 49 8.84 -14.71 -5.47
C HIS A 49 9.46 -13.67 -4.53
N LYS A 50 10.74 -13.87 -4.17
CA LYS A 50 11.50 -12.85 -3.43
C LYS A 50 11.48 -11.55 -4.22
N VAL A 51 11.12 -10.47 -3.55
CA VAL A 51 11.19 -9.14 -4.14
C VAL A 51 12.67 -8.78 -4.33
N PRO A 52 13.12 -8.51 -5.56
CA PRO A 52 14.55 -8.33 -5.85
C PRO A 52 15.15 -7.10 -5.14
N PHE A 53 14.36 -6.04 -4.95
CA PHE A 53 14.79 -4.81 -4.28
C PHE A 53 13.67 -4.21 -3.42
N VAL A 54 14.03 -3.70 -2.25
CA VAL A 54 13.12 -3.03 -1.32
C VAL A 54 13.70 -1.67 -0.92
N ILE A 55 12.85 -0.65 -0.84
CA ILE A 55 13.22 0.68 -0.37
C ILE A 55 12.49 0.93 0.95
N TYR A 56 13.25 1.11 2.03
CA TYR A 56 12.73 1.56 3.31
C TYR A 56 13.00 3.05 3.45
N ALA A 57 11.97 3.83 3.75
CA ALA A 57 12.07 5.28 3.84
C ALA A 57 11.28 5.82 5.02
N ASP A 58 11.76 6.92 5.60
CA ASP A 58 11.07 7.66 6.65
C ASP A 58 11.27 9.17 6.48
N PHE A 59 10.31 9.94 6.98
CA PHE A 59 10.27 11.41 6.87
C PHE A 59 10.29 12.07 8.24
N GLU A 60 11.01 13.18 8.32
CA GLU A 60 10.93 14.11 9.44
C GLU A 60 10.05 15.30 9.07
N SER A 61 9.26 15.78 10.04
CA SER A 61 8.33 16.89 9.85
C SER A 61 8.40 17.91 10.97
N ILE A 62 8.33 19.18 10.60
CA ILE A 62 8.16 20.29 11.55
C ILE A 62 6.68 20.56 11.73
N LEU A 63 6.26 20.80 12.97
CA LEU A 63 4.89 21.20 13.29
C LEU A 63 4.71 22.71 13.07
N ILE A 64 3.75 23.08 12.24
CA ILE A 64 3.37 24.47 11.97
C ILE A 64 1.98 24.71 12.55
N PRO A 65 1.83 25.57 13.58
CA PRO A 65 0.53 25.93 14.13
C PRO A 65 -0.38 26.57 13.09
N TYR A 66 -1.68 26.30 13.16
CA TYR A 66 -2.67 27.09 12.45
C TYR A 66 -2.95 28.38 13.23
N HIS A 67 -2.58 29.55 12.68
CA HIS A 67 -2.76 30.84 13.35
C HIS A 67 -4.21 31.37 13.35
N SER A 68 -5.14 30.67 12.70
CA SER A 68 -6.54 31.10 12.57
C SER A 68 -7.49 29.90 12.63
N VAL A 69 -7.70 29.36 13.83
CA VAL A 69 -8.86 28.52 14.05
C VAL A 69 -10.04 29.44 14.35
N GLN A 70 -10.73 29.88 13.31
CA GLN A 70 -12.15 30.16 13.47
C GLN A 70 -12.91 28.92 13.01
N PRO A 71 -13.85 28.39 13.80
CA PRO A 71 -14.69 27.29 13.36
C PRO A 71 -15.49 27.77 12.15
N THR A 72 -15.04 27.39 10.95
CA THR A 72 -15.63 27.88 9.70
C THR A 72 -17.00 27.27 9.43
N ASN A 73 -17.44 26.27 10.19
CA ASN A 73 -18.77 25.70 10.07
C ASN A 73 -19.28 25.24 11.45
N GLN A 74 -20.52 25.58 11.78
CA GLN A 74 -21.25 25.15 13.00
C GLN A 74 -21.45 23.62 13.10
N SER A 75 -20.93 22.84 12.15
CA SER A 75 -21.09 21.38 12.03
C SER A 75 -19.79 20.58 12.14
N ALA A 76 -18.65 21.22 12.38
CA ALA A 76 -17.36 20.52 12.53
C ALA A 76 -17.03 20.27 14.01
N TYR A 77 -17.06 19.00 14.45
CA TYR A 77 -16.69 18.57 15.80
C TYR A 77 -15.19 18.30 15.98
N THR A 78 -14.34 18.71 15.02
CA THR A 78 -12.89 18.45 15.05
C THR A 78 -12.12 19.70 14.67
N GLU A 79 -11.21 20.09 15.55
CA GLU A 79 -10.33 21.25 15.39
C GLU A 79 -8.95 20.82 14.91
N LYS A 80 -8.42 21.48 13.87
CA LYS A 80 -7.05 21.25 13.39
C LYS A 80 -6.13 22.29 14.02
N ILE A 81 -5.19 21.85 14.85
CA ILE A 81 -4.32 22.72 15.65
C ILE A 81 -2.94 22.92 15.00
N VAL A 82 -2.39 21.87 14.39
CA VAL A 82 -1.06 21.89 13.76
C VAL A 82 -1.05 21.19 12.41
N ARG A 83 -0.17 21.64 11.51
CA ARG A 83 0.16 20.99 10.24
C ARG A 83 1.57 20.45 10.28
N HIS A 84 1.76 19.19 9.91
CA HIS A 84 3.08 18.61 9.69
C HIS A 84 3.61 19.08 8.32
N LYS A 85 4.73 19.79 8.31
CA LYS A 85 5.47 20.14 7.09
C LYS A 85 6.73 19.29 7.03
N PRO A 86 6.86 18.37 6.05
CA PRO A 86 8.07 17.58 5.86
C PRO A 86 9.30 18.48 5.68
N CYS A 87 10.36 18.19 6.43
CA CYS A 87 11.61 18.95 6.44
C CYS A 87 12.85 18.10 6.11
N GLY A 88 12.69 16.78 6.04
CA GLY A 88 13.76 15.88 5.66
C GLY A 88 13.25 14.46 5.49
N TYR A 89 14.11 13.59 4.96
CA TYR A 89 13.87 12.17 4.84
C TYR A 89 15.17 11.39 4.86
N ALA A 90 15.06 10.10 5.12
CA ALA A 90 16.11 9.12 4.89
C ALA A 90 15.53 7.89 4.18
N TYR A 91 16.28 7.29 3.26
CA TYR A 91 15.93 5.99 2.72
C TYR A 91 17.15 5.09 2.47
N VAL A 92 16.91 3.79 2.54
CA VAL A 92 17.87 2.73 2.23
C VAL A 92 17.29 1.79 1.19
N VAL A 93 18.13 1.32 0.27
CA VAL A 93 17.79 0.34 -0.76
C VAL A 93 18.47 -0.98 -0.41
N THR A 94 17.68 -2.04 -0.28
CA THR A 94 18.17 -3.40 0.03
C THR A 94 17.84 -4.37 -1.08
N ASP A 95 18.68 -5.39 -1.28
CA ASP A 95 18.39 -6.51 -2.18
C ASP A 95 17.48 -7.56 -1.52
N ALA A 96 17.18 -8.63 -2.26
CA ALA A 96 16.37 -9.77 -1.80
C ALA A 96 16.94 -10.52 -0.57
N ASN A 97 18.22 -10.30 -0.23
CA ASN A 97 18.90 -10.88 0.92
C ASN A 97 19.07 -9.87 2.07
N GLY A 98 18.51 -8.66 1.94
CA GLY A 98 18.62 -7.60 2.93
C GLY A 98 19.96 -6.84 2.90
N LYS A 99 20.81 -7.06 1.89
CA LYS A 99 22.08 -6.34 1.75
C LYS A 99 21.81 -4.91 1.31
N ILE A 100 22.41 -3.95 2.01
CA ILE A 100 22.37 -2.54 1.65
C ILE A 100 23.17 -2.33 0.36
N MET A 101 22.51 -1.79 -0.67
CA MET A 101 23.11 -1.64 -1.99
C MET A 101 23.98 -0.40 -2.15
N LYS A 102 23.66 0.66 -1.40
CA LYS A 102 24.34 1.95 -1.46
C LYS A 102 24.26 2.66 -0.12
N PRO A 103 25.11 3.68 0.13
CA PRO A 103 24.99 4.52 1.32
C PRO A 103 23.58 5.09 1.50
N ILE A 104 23.15 5.19 2.76
CA ILE A 104 21.84 5.72 3.11
C ILE A 104 21.69 7.13 2.52
N THR A 105 20.60 7.36 1.79
CA THR A 105 20.33 8.67 1.21
C THR A 105 19.56 9.49 2.23
N VAL A 106 20.15 10.61 2.65
CA VAL A 106 19.56 11.54 3.62
C VAL A 106 19.41 12.90 2.97
N TYR A 107 18.27 13.55 3.22
CA TYR A 107 18.05 14.93 2.82
C TYR A 107 17.40 15.71 3.95
N ARG A 108 17.86 16.94 4.15
CA ARG A 108 17.28 17.91 5.09
C ARG A 108 17.21 19.26 4.40
N GLY A 109 16.02 19.82 4.28
CA GLY A 109 15.83 21.08 3.57
C GLY A 109 14.38 21.32 3.15
N PRO A 110 14.13 22.46 2.49
CA PRO A 110 12.84 22.74 1.88
C PRO A 110 12.49 21.69 0.81
N ASP A 111 11.21 21.55 0.52
CA ASP A 111 10.69 20.68 -0.54
C ASP A 111 11.15 19.22 -0.44
N ALA A 112 11.30 18.72 0.80
CA ALA A 112 11.74 17.36 1.10
C ALA A 112 10.94 16.28 0.34
N VAL A 113 9.63 16.48 0.18
CA VAL A 113 8.77 15.55 -0.59
C VAL A 113 9.15 15.53 -2.07
N THR A 114 9.33 16.70 -2.70
CA THR A 114 9.71 16.79 -4.11
C THR A 114 11.09 16.17 -4.34
N HIS A 115 12.05 16.47 -3.46
CA HIS A 115 13.38 15.88 -3.53
C HIS A 115 13.37 14.36 -3.31
N PHE A 116 12.47 13.85 -2.46
CA PHE A 116 12.28 12.41 -2.24
C PHE A 116 11.76 11.71 -3.50
N ILE A 117 10.66 12.21 -4.08
CA ILE A 117 10.07 11.62 -5.29
C ILE A 117 11.07 11.61 -6.45
N ASN A 118 11.79 12.72 -6.65
CA ASN A 118 12.82 12.80 -7.68
C ASN A 118 13.93 11.76 -7.47
N ASN A 119 14.33 11.52 -6.22
CA ASN A 119 15.32 10.49 -5.93
C ASN A 119 14.77 9.07 -6.10
N LEU A 120 13.50 8.79 -5.76
CA LEU A 120 12.89 7.50 -6.05
C LEU A 120 12.81 7.21 -7.57
N ILE A 121 12.55 8.23 -8.39
CA ILE A 121 12.57 8.09 -9.85
C ILE A 121 13.97 7.73 -10.35
N LYS A 122 15.02 8.35 -9.79
CA LYS A 122 16.41 7.98 -10.08
C LYS A 122 16.72 6.55 -9.65
N GLU A 123 16.28 6.13 -8.46
CA GLU A 123 16.44 4.75 -8.00
C GLU A 123 15.77 3.76 -8.94
N LYS A 124 14.55 4.05 -9.40
CA LYS A 124 13.87 3.24 -10.42
C LYS A 124 14.74 3.08 -11.66
N HIS A 125 15.31 4.16 -12.19
CA HIS A 125 16.19 4.10 -13.37
C HIS A 125 17.47 3.30 -13.13
N ASN A 126 18.03 3.33 -11.92
CA ASN A 126 19.21 2.55 -11.56
C ASN A 126 18.90 1.06 -11.36
N ILE A 127 17.74 0.74 -10.77
CA ILE A 127 17.33 -0.61 -10.43
C ILE A 127 16.77 -1.37 -11.64
N THR A 128 16.10 -0.69 -12.57
CA THR A 128 15.44 -1.33 -13.73
C THR A 128 16.42 -2.19 -14.56
N PRO A 129 17.64 -1.73 -14.92
CA PRO A 129 18.61 -2.55 -15.63
C PRO A 129 19.06 -3.80 -14.85
N MET A 130 19.17 -3.69 -13.52
CA MET A 130 19.55 -4.81 -12.66
C MET A 130 18.46 -5.89 -12.64
N LEU A 131 17.19 -5.50 -12.70
CA LEU A 131 16.05 -6.43 -12.79
C LEU A 131 16.01 -7.19 -14.11
N THR A 132 16.46 -6.57 -15.20
CA THR A 132 16.47 -7.18 -16.54
C THR A 132 17.70 -8.05 -16.80
N THR A 133 18.70 -8.00 -15.93
CA THR A 133 19.94 -8.75 -16.11
C THR A 133 19.72 -10.21 -15.77
N ILE A 134 19.78 -11.09 -16.77
CA ILE A 134 19.69 -12.53 -16.58
C ILE A 134 20.99 -13.01 -15.93
N SER A 135 20.92 -13.40 -14.67
CA SER A 135 22.04 -14.07 -13.99
C SER A 135 21.99 -15.57 -14.26
N PRO A 136 23.14 -16.23 -14.49
CA PRO A 136 23.18 -17.68 -14.66
C PRO A 136 22.63 -18.37 -13.41
N MET A 137 21.80 -19.38 -13.62
CA MET A 137 21.27 -20.22 -12.56
C MET A 137 22.41 -21.08 -12.02
N ASN A 138 22.85 -20.82 -10.79
CA ASN A 138 23.84 -21.66 -10.11
C ASN A 138 23.08 -22.77 -9.38
N PHE A 139 23.12 -23.98 -9.93
CA PHE A 139 22.62 -25.17 -9.25
C PHE A 139 23.54 -25.52 -8.08
N SER A 140 22.97 -25.79 -6.91
CA SER A 140 23.73 -26.37 -5.80
C SER A 140 24.02 -27.85 -6.09
N PRO A 141 25.17 -28.41 -5.62
CA PRO A 141 25.58 -29.78 -5.91
C PRO A 141 24.61 -30.88 -5.44
N GLU A 142 23.56 -30.54 -4.67
CA GLU A 142 22.63 -31.48 -4.05
C GLU A 142 21.40 -31.79 -4.94
N GLU A 143 21.36 -31.31 -6.19
CA GLU A 143 20.24 -31.49 -7.13
C GLU A 143 20.57 -32.39 -8.35
N ASP A 144 21.56 -33.29 -8.24
CA ASP A 144 21.82 -34.40 -9.20
C ASP A 144 21.42 -35.78 -8.62
#